data_AF-K1SS30-F1
#
_entry.id   AF-K1SS30-F1
#
_cell.length_a   1.000
_cell.length_b   1.000
_cell.length_c   1.000
_cell.angle_alpha   90.00
_cell.angle_beta   90.00
_cell.angle_gamma   90.00
#
_symmetry.space_group_name_H-M   'P 1'
#
loop_
_entity.id
_entity.type
_entity.pdbx_description
1 polymer ?
#
loop_
_entity_poly.entity_id
_entity_poly.type
_entity_poly.pdbx_seq_one_letter_code
_entity_poly.pdbx_strand_id
1 'polypeptide(L)'
;MVETFHADKDSQILLLSYTNRAVDEICKSLASIRPAVDFIRVGSELSCDEAYRGHLIENELASCTRRADVYERIRNCRIMVGTVAAISGKPELFRLKHFDVAIVDEATQILEPQLLGILCAHGEGDRNAIDKFILIGDHKQLPAVVLQKAEQSAIYDETLLAIGLTNLKDSLFERLYRNYPAVHRSHD
;
A
#
# COMPACT_ATOMS: atom_id res chain seq x y z
N MET A 1 7.12 10.88 5.42
CA MET A 1 5.73 10.57 5.81
C MET A 1 5.07 11.79 6.47
N VAL A 2 5.54 12.24 7.64
CA VAL A 2 4.99 13.43 8.36
C VAL A 2 4.96 14.70 7.50
N GLU A 3 5.97 14.95 6.66
CA GLU A 3 6.00 16.12 5.77
C GLU A 3 4.91 16.08 4.69
N THR A 4 4.65 14.90 4.09
CA THR A 4 3.55 14.70 3.13
C THR A 4 2.19 14.96 3.77
N PHE A 5 2.02 14.53 5.03
CA PHE A 5 0.79 14.78 5.81
C PHE A 5 0.57 16.27 6.14
N HIS A 6 1.65 17.06 6.26
CA HIS A 6 1.60 18.46 6.70
C HIS A 6 1.63 19.48 5.56
N ALA A 7 2.28 19.17 4.44
CA ALA A 7 2.49 20.12 3.34
C ALA A 7 1.25 20.32 2.47
N ASP A 8 0.44 19.27 2.29
CA ASP A 8 -0.76 19.31 1.46
C ASP A 8 -1.94 18.69 2.21
N LYS A 9 -2.95 19.51 2.50
CA LYS A 9 -4.13 19.06 3.24
C LYS A 9 -5.11 18.26 2.38
N ASP A 10 -4.99 18.32 1.06
CA ASP A 10 -5.93 17.72 0.12
C ASP A 10 -5.42 16.42 -0.51
N SER A 11 -4.14 16.09 -0.32
CA SER A 11 -3.50 14.87 -0.83
C SER A 11 -4.21 13.59 -0.34
N GLN A 12 -4.63 12.73 -1.27
CA GLN A 12 -5.24 11.43 -1.06
C GLN A 12 -4.15 10.36 -0.87
N ILE A 13 -4.16 9.68 0.28
CA ILE A 13 -3.06 8.82 0.72
C ILE A 13 -3.55 7.37 0.87
N LEU A 14 -2.82 6.45 0.26
CA LEU A 14 -2.96 5.01 0.47
C LEU A 14 -1.79 4.51 1.33
N LEU A 15 -2.06 3.94 2.49
CA LEU A 15 -1.06 3.32 3.36
C LEU A 15 -1.18 1.80 3.26
N LEU A 16 -0.08 1.15 2.90
CA LEU A 16 0.00 -0.28 2.67
C LEU A 16 1.04 -0.90 3.59
N SER A 17 0.76 -2.11 4.06
CA SER A 17 1.77 -2.95 4.70
C SER A 17 1.50 -4.43 4.41
N TYR A 18 2.44 -5.30 4.76
CA TYR A 18 2.32 -6.74 4.55
C TYR A 18 1.39 -7.41 5.56
N THR A 19 1.50 -7.04 6.85
CA THR A 19 0.80 -7.73 7.94
C THR A 19 -0.26 -6.86 8.59
N ASN A 20 -1.32 -7.50 9.10
CA ASN A 20 -2.36 -6.77 9.84
C ASN A 20 -1.80 -6.06 11.08
N ARG A 21 -0.81 -6.65 11.75
CA ARG A 21 -0.13 -6.01 12.89
C ARG A 21 0.54 -4.70 12.50
N ALA A 22 1.24 -4.66 11.37
CA ALA A 22 1.85 -3.42 10.89
C ALA A 22 0.78 -2.39 10.52
N VAL A 23 -0.33 -2.81 9.92
CA VAL A 23 -1.50 -1.95 9.67
C VAL A 23 -2.09 -1.41 10.99
N ASP A 24 -2.17 -2.22 12.05
CA ASP A 24 -2.60 -1.79 13.39
C ASP A 24 -1.66 -0.73 13.99
N GLU A 25 -0.34 -0.87 13.84
CA GLU A 25 0.62 0.15 14.29
C GLU A 25 0.53 1.46 13.47
N ILE A 26 0.20 1.36 12.17
CA ILE A 26 -0.12 2.55 11.36
C ILE A 26 -1.40 3.21 11.89
N CYS A 27 -2.47 2.45 12.13
CA CYS A 27 -3.71 2.97 12.71
C CYS A 27 -3.48 3.65 14.08
N LYS A 28 -2.66 3.04 14.94
CA LYS A 28 -2.24 3.60 16.23
C LYS A 28 -1.56 4.96 16.06
N SER A 29 -0.63 5.03 15.11
CA SER A 29 0.11 6.24 14.80
C SER A 29 -0.82 7.34 14.31
N LEU A 30 -1.73 7.02 13.39
CA LEU A 30 -2.76 7.96 12.89
C LEU A 30 -3.67 8.46 14.02
N ALA A 31 -4.15 7.57 14.89
CA ALA A 31 -5.02 7.91 16.02
C ALA A 31 -4.34 8.80 17.07
N SER A 32 -3.00 8.81 17.13
CA SER A 32 -2.21 9.65 18.03
C SER A 32 -2.07 11.11 17.55
N ILE A 33 -2.28 11.37 16.25
CA ILE A 33 -2.10 12.70 15.65
C ILE A 33 -3.18 13.68 16.16
N ARG A 34 -2.78 14.94 16.36
CA ARG A 34 -3.67 16.03 16.78
C ARG A 34 -3.56 17.22 15.81
N PRO A 35 -4.67 17.79 15.32
CA PRO A 35 -6.07 17.36 15.53
C PRO A 35 -6.34 15.96 14.95
N ALA A 36 -7.44 15.32 15.38
CA ALA A 36 -7.77 13.96 15.00
C ALA A 36 -7.83 13.83 13.46
N VAL A 37 -7.23 12.75 12.95
CA VAL A 37 -7.14 12.47 11.52
C VAL A 37 -8.17 11.38 11.19
N ASP A 38 -8.99 11.65 10.18
CA ASP A 38 -9.94 10.68 9.65
C ASP A 38 -9.25 9.69 8.70
N PHE A 39 -9.54 8.40 8.85
CA PHE A 39 -9.01 7.35 7.99
C PHE A 39 -9.96 6.15 7.93
N ILE A 40 -9.93 5.42 6.81
CA ILE A 40 -10.65 4.17 6.61
C ILE A 40 -9.65 3.02 6.55
N ARG A 41 -9.87 1.98 7.35
CA ARG A 41 -9.12 0.73 7.32
C ARG A 41 -9.81 -0.29 6.41
N VAL A 42 -9.09 -0.82 5.44
CA VAL A 42 -9.54 -1.93 4.60
C VAL A 42 -9.01 -3.24 5.17
N GLY A 43 -9.92 -4.11 5.59
CA GLY A 43 -9.59 -5.38 6.21
C GLY A 43 -10.85 -6.12 6.68
N SER A 44 -10.70 -6.97 7.68
CA SER A 44 -11.80 -7.67 8.36
C SER A 44 -11.63 -7.61 9.87
N GLU A 45 -12.73 -7.68 10.62
CA GLU A 45 -12.71 -7.68 12.09
C GLU A 45 -11.84 -8.78 12.71
N LEU A 46 -11.82 -9.98 12.12
CA LEU A 46 -11.05 -11.12 12.64
C LEU A 46 -9.55 -10.83 12.75
N SER A 47 -9.04 -9.96 11.88
CA SER A 47 -7.63 -9.64 11.77
C SER A 47 -7.31 -8.20 12.18
N CYS A 48 -8.27 -7.49 12.74
CA CYS A 48 -8.14 -6.10 13.18
C CYS A 48 -8.17 -6.04 14.71
N ASP A 49 -7.24 -5.26 15.27
CA ASP A 49 -7.29 -4.91 16.69
C ASP A 49 -8.64 -4.21 17.00
N GLU A 50 -9.20 -4.53 18.17
CA GLU A 50 -10.49 -4.01 18.64
C GLU A 50 -10.54 -2.49 18.66
N ALA A 51 -9.41 -1.84 19.01
CA ALA A 51 -9.30 -0.39 19.06
C ALA A 51 -9.54 0.28 17.69
N TYR A 52 -9.34 -0.43 16.58
CA TYR A 52 -9.45 0.11 15.22
C TYR A 52 -10.62 -0.46 14.42
N ARG A 53 -11.44 -1.36 15.00
CA ARG A 53 -12.61 -1.92 14.31
C ARG A 53 -13.61 -0.86 13.88
N GLY A 54 -13.75 0.24 14.63
CA GLY A 54 -14.60 1.37 14.24
C GLY A 54 -14.20 2.01 12.91
N HIS A 55 -12.92 1.93 12.54
CA HIS A 55 -12.39 2.47 11.27
C HIS A 55 -12.47 1.47 10.12
N LEU A 56 -12.90 0.23 10.34
CA LEU A 56 -13.04 -0.74 9.24
C LEU A 56 -14.04 -0.22 8.22
N ILE A 57 -13.73 -0.38 6.94
CA ILE A 57 -14.55 0.10 5.83
C ILE A 57 -16.01 -0.37 5.94
N GLU A 58 -16.26 -1.58 6.42
CA GLU A 58 -17.62 -2.08 6.64
C GLU A 58 -18.37 -1.31 7.74
N ASN A 59 -17.67 -0.94 8.82
CA ASN A 59 -18.23 -0.21 9.96
C ASN A 59 -18.39 1.29 9.65
N GLU A 60 -17.43 1.88 8.95
CA GLU A 60 -17.49 3.26 8.45
C GLU A 60 -18.63 3.49 7.44
N LEU A 61 -18.97 2.45 6.67
CA LEU A 61 -20.04 2.50 5.68
C LEU A 61 -21.39 2.00 6.22
N ALA A 62 -21.45 1.46 7.45
CA ALA A 62 -22.65 0.84 8.00
C ALA A 62 -23.85 1.81 8.11
N SER A 63 -23.59 3.11 8.33
CA SER A 63 -24.63 4.14 8.40
C SER A 63 -25.04 4.68 7.02
N CYS A 64 -24.34 4.33 5.95
CA CYS A 64 -24.67 4.78 4.60
C CYS A 64 -25.90 4.03 4.07
N THR A 65 -26.99 4.75 3.81
CA THR A 65 -28.24 4.13 3.34
C THR A 65 -28.38 4.16 1.81
N ARG A 66 -27.66 5.07 1.15
CA ARG A 66 -27.65 5.19 -0.31
C ARG A 66 -26.25 4.93 -0.83
N ARG A 67 -26.19 4.47 -2.08
CA ARG A 67 -24.91 4.33 -2.81
C ARG A 67 -24.14 5.63 -2.80
N ALA A 68 -24.78 6.76 -3.11
CA ALA A 68 -24.13 8.08 -3.14
C ALA A 68 -23.38 8.39 -1.83
N ASP A 69 -23.96 8.05 -0.67
CA ASP A 69 -23.34 8.28 0.63
C ASP A 69 -22.05 7.47 0.80
N VAL A 70 -22.03 6.22 0.30
CA VAL A 70 -20.83 5.37 0.26
C VAL A 70 -19.75 5.98 -0.62
N TYR A 71 -20.11 6.42 -1.83
CA TYR A 71 -19.17 7.08 -2.75
C TYR A 71 -18.58 8.33 -2.11
N GLU A 72 -19.39 9.17 -1.47
CA GLU A 72 -18.94 10.38 -0.79
C GLU A 72 -18.03 10.06 0.40
N ARG A 73 -18.36 9.08 1.24
CA ARG A 73 -17.53 8.69 2.39
C ARG A 73 -16.13 8.23 1.96
N ILE A 74 -16.06 7.35 0.96
CA ILE A 74 -14.78 6.85 0.41
C ILE A 74 -14.00 7.99 -0.25
N ARG A 75 -14.66 8.83 -1.05
CA ARG A 75 -13.99 9.93 -1.77
C ARG A 75 -13.45 11.00 -0.82
N ASN A 76 -14.22 11.36 0.20
CA ASN A 76 -13.88 12.42 1.16
C ASN A 76 -12.88 11.95 2.22
N CYS A 77 -12.84 10.65 2.54
CA CYS A 77 -11.82 10.14 3.46
C CYS A 77 -10.45 10.21 2.80
N ARG A 78 -9.58 11.05 3.35
CA ARG A 78 -8.27 11.32 2.74
C ARG A 78 -7.32 10.14 2.79
N ILE A 79 -7.44 9.30 3.82
CA ILE A 79 -6.47 8.25 4.12
C ILE A 79 -7.17 6.90 4.11
N MET A 80 -6.68 5.99 3.28
CA MET A 80 -7.06 4.59 3.34
C MET A 80 -5.84 3.77 3.76
N VAL A 81 -6.04 2.84 4.69
CA VAL A 81 -4.97 1.98 5.22
C VAL A 81 -5.37 0.52 5.14
N GLY A 82 -4.48 -0.37 4.73
CA GLY A 82 -4.80 -1.79 4.65
C GLY A 82 -3.59 -2.64 4.32
N THR A 83 -3.76 -3.96 4.40
CA THR A 83 -2.72 -4.85 3.89
C THR A 83 -2.74 -4.86 2.36
N VAL A 84 -1.61 -5.17 1.73
CA VAL A 84 -1.55 -5.39 0.27
C VAL A 84 -2.61 -6.40 -0.16
N ALA A 85 -2.78 -7.50 0.57
CA ALA A 85 -3.80 -8.50 0.25
C ALA A 85 -5.24 -7.95 0.36
N ALA A 86 -5.56 -7.19 1.41
CA ALA A 86 -6.89 -6.65 1.61
C ALA A 86 -7.28 -5.60 0.56
N ILE A 87 -6.31 -4.80 0.11
CA ILE A 87 -6.51 -3.77 -0.91
C ILE A 87 -6.58 -4.39 -2.30
N SER A 88 -5.69 -5.34 -2.64
CA SER A 88 -5.76 -6.09 -3.91
C SER A 88 -7.07 -6.87 -4.07
N GLY A 89 -7.68 -7.31 -2.97
CA GLY A 89 -9.00 -7.95 -2.96
C GLY A 89 -10.18 -7.01 -3.21
N LYS A 90 -9.94 -5.70 -3.33
CA LYS A 90 -10.97 -4.66 -3.59
C LYS A 90 -10.56 -3.73 -4.74
N PRO A 91 -10.35 -4.27 -5.96
CA PRO A 91 -9.90 -3.46 -7.10
C PRO A 91 -10.88 -2.33 -7.46
N GLU A 92 -12.16 -2.45 -7.09
CA GLU A 92 -13.16 -1.40 -7.25
C GLU A 92 -12.79 -0.10 -6.53
N LEU A 93 -12.02 -0.14 -5.44
CA LEU A 93 -11.58 1.07 -4.73
C LEU A 93 -10.84 2.04 -5.65
N PHE A 94 -10.00 1.52 -6.55
CA PHE A 94 -9.24 2.33 -7.51
C PHE A 94 -10.12 2.97 -8.59
N ARG A 95 -11.32 2.44 -8.83
CA ARG A 95 -12.32 3.06 -9.71
C ARG A 95 -13.13 4.16 -9.01
N LEU A 96 -13.24 4.06 -7.68
CA LEU A 96 -14.00 4.99 -6.84
C LEU A 96 -13.15 6.18 -6.38
N LYS A 97 -11.85 5.96 -6.25
CA LYS A 97 -10.93 6.88 -5.60
C LYS A 97 -9.57 6.85 -6.28
N HIS A 98 -9.01 8.03 -6.46
CA HIS A 98 -7.63 8.23 -6.87
C HIS A 98 -6.78 8.60 -5.64
N PHE A 99 -5.52 8.17 -5.66
CA PHE A 99 -4.53 8.45 -4.63
C PHE A 99 -3.35 9.21 -5.23
N ASP A 100 -2.99 10.33 -4.62
CA ASP A 100 -1.80 11.10 -5.01
C ASP A 100 -0.52 10.34 -4.63
N VAL A 101 -0.57 9.58 -3.52
CA VAL A 101 0.57 8.81 -3.03
C VAL A 101 0.15 7.50 -2.35
N ALA A 102 0.87 6.42 -2.68
CA ALA A 102 0.88 5.20 -1.89
C ALA A 102 2.17 5.11 -1.06
N ILE A 103 2.06 4.84 0.24
CA ILE A 103 3.19 4.59 1.11
C ILE A 103 3.13 3.13 1.55
N VAL A 104 4.19 2.39 1.23
CA VAL A 104 4.28 0.95 1.47
C VAL A 104 5.31 0.73 2.56
N ASP A 105 4.85 0.34 3.74
CA ASP A 105 5.71 -0.04 4.86
C ASP A 105 6.09 -1.52 4.79
N GLU A 106 7.27 -1.85 5.32
CA GLU A 106 7.86 -3.20 5.22
C GLU A 106 7.96 -3.72 3.77
N ALA A 107 8.29 -2.83 2.83
CA ALA A 107 8.29 -3.11 1.40
C ALA A 107 9.28 -4.21 0.97
N THR A 108 10.32 -4.48 1.77
CA THR A 108 11.27 -5.59 1.55
C THR A 108 10.64 -6.96 1.82
N GLN A 109 9.54 -7.00 2.58
CA GLN A 109 8.82 -8.22 2.91
C GLN A 109 7.66 -8.53 1.95
N ILE A 110 7.42 -7.65 0.95
CA ILE A 110 6.32 -7.76 0.00
C ILE A 110 6.87 -8.14 -1.37
N LEU A 111 6.35 -9.23 -1.94
CA LEU A 111 6.75 -9.68 -3.27
C LEU A 111 6.35 -8.67 -4.34
N GLU A 112 7.23 -8.43 -5.31
CA GLU A 112 6.92 -7.52 -6.41
C GLU A 112 5.59 -7.82 -7.12
N PRO A 113 5.25 -9.09 -7.45
CA PRO A 113 3.96 -9.41 -8.08
C PRO A 113 2.74 -9.05 -7.23
N GLN A 114 2.85 -9.09 -5.90
CA GLN A 114 1.75 -8.73 -5.01
C GLN A 114 1.51 -7.21 -4.98
N LEU A 115 2.58 -6.43 -5.10
CA LEU A 115 2.53 -4.98 -5.02
C LEU A 115 2.20 -4.33 -6.38
N LEU A 116 2.70 -4.88 -7.49
CA LEU A 116 2.51 -4.31 -8.83
C LEU A 116 1.04 -4.17 -9.22
N GLY A 117 0.18 -5.12 -8.84
CA GLY A 117 -1.25 -5.02 -9.14
C GLY A 117 -1.93 -3.77 -8.55
N ILE A 118 -1.44 -3.31 -7.40
CA ILE A 118 -1.90 -2.06 -6.78
C ILE A 118 -1.24 -0.86 -7.45
N LEU A 119 0.09 -0.85 -7.56
CA LEU A 119 0.83 0.31 -8.08
C LEU A 119 0.53 0.63 -9.55
N CYS A 120 0.13 -0.37 -10.33
CA CYS A 120 -0.28 -0.24 -11.72
C CYS A 120 -1.81 -0.20 -11.89
N ALA A 121 -2.58 -0.07 -10.80
CA ALA A 121 -4.03 0.03 -10.89
C ALA A 121 -4.44 1.29 -11.67
N HIS A 122 -5.44 1.15 -12.52
CA HIS A 122 -6.01 2.24 -13.31
C HIS A 122 -7.33 2.69 -12.69
N GLY A 123 -7.53 4.00 -12.63
CA GLY A 123 -8.74 4.64 -12.14
C GLY A 123 -9.68 5.05 -13.26
N GLU A 124 -10.52 6.04 -12.97
CA GLU A 124 -11.47 6.58 -13.95
C GLU A 124 -10.74 7.29 -15.10
N GLY A 125 -11.11 6.97 -16.35
CA GLY A 125 -10.51 7.57 -17.54
C GLY A 125 -9.13 7.02 -17.92
N ASP A 126 -8.80 5.79 -17.51
CA ASP A 126 -7.54 5.08 -17.87
C ASP A 126 -6.25 5.78 -17.38
N ARG A 127 -6.38 6.66 -16.37
CA ARG A 127 -5.24 7.22 -15.64
C ARG A 127 -4.77 6.24 -14.56
N ASN A 128 -3.51 6.35 -14.16
CA ASN A 128 -3.03 5.69 -12.95
C ASN A 128 -3.94 6.06 -11.77
N ALA A 129 -4.33 5.07 -10.98
CA ALA A 129 -5.07 5.28 -9.74
C ALA A 129 -4.17 5.79 -8.61
N ILE A 130 -2.86 5.62 -8.75
CA ILE A 130 -1.83 6.06 -7.82
C ILE A 130 -0.77 6.85 -8.62
N ASP A 131 -0.55 8.11 -8.29
CA ASP A 131 0.40 8.94 -9.05
C ASP A 131 1.85 8.70 -8.64
N LYS A 132 2.09 8.47 -7.35
CA LYS A 132 3.42 8.29 -6.76
C LYS A 132 3.40 7.20 -5.72
N PHE A 133 4.54 6.56 -5.49
CA PHE A 133 4.69 5.63 -4.39
C PHE A 133 6.00 5.84 -3.64
N ILE A 134 5.96 5.56 -2.33
CA ILE A 134 7.09 5.60 -1.42
C ILE A 134 7.21 4.20 -0.81
N LEU A 135 8.36 3.55 -1.00
CA LEU A 135 8.64 2.25 -0.41
C LEU A 135 9.55 2.45 0.81
N ILE A 136 9.11 1.95 1.96
CA ILE A 136 9.85 2.00 3.23
C ILE A 136 10.20 0.56 3.59
N GLY A 137 11.47 0.32 3.91
CA GLY A 137 11.94 -0.99 4.31
C GLY A 137 13.45 -1.01 4.50
N ASP A 138 13.96 -2.11 5.05
CA ASP A 138 15.38 -2.32 5.26
C ASP A 138 15.87 -3.56 4.50
N HIS A 139 16.71 -3.32 3.48
CA HIS A 139 17.29 -4.38 2.65
C HIS A 139 18.29 -5.28 3.40
N LYS A 140 18.69 -4.92 4.63
CA LYS A 140 19.53 -5.74 5.49
C LYS A 140 18.73 -6.60 6.48
N GLN A 141 17.41 -6.39 6.56
CA GLN A 141 16.52 -7.21 7.39
C GLN A 141 15.98 -8.41 6.60
N LEU A 142 14.99 -9.10 7.18
CA LEU A 142 14.43 -10.31 6.59
C LEU A 142 13.77 -10.02 5.23
N PRO A 143 14.05 -10.83 4.18
CA PRO A 143 13.33 -10.73 2.93
C PRO A 143 11.91 -11.31 3.06
N ALA A 144 11.10 -11.12 2.04
CA ALA A 144 9.82 -11.79 1.90
C ALA A 144 9.95 -13.31 2.05
N VAL A 145 9.03 -13.92 2.81
CA VAL A 145 9.03 -15.37 3.05
C VAL A 145 8.27 -16.08 1.94
N VAL A 146 8.96 -16.93 1.18
CA VAL A 146 8.40 -17.69 0.05
C VAL A 146 8.73 -19.17 0.22
N LEU A 147 7.73 -20.04 -0.01
CA LEU A 147 7.90 -21.50 0.12
C LEU A 147 8.46 -22.14 -1.15
N GLN A 148 8.22 -21.53 -2.30
CA GLN A 148 8.68 -21.96 -3.61
C GLN A 148 10.21 -21.90 -3.68
N LYS A 149 10.80 -22.92 -4.29
CA LYS A 149 12.25 -22.93 -4.52
C LYS A 149 12.63 -21.88 -5.57
N ALA A 150 13.85 -21.34 -5.46
CA ALA A 150 14.31 -20.26 -6.31
C ALA A 150 14.27 -20.59 -7.80
N GLU A 151 14.50 -21.86 -8.16
CA GLU A 151 14.48 -22.35 -9.55
C GLU A 151 13.06 -22.35 -10.14
N GLN A 152 12.04 -22.53 -9.29
CA GLN A 152 10.64 -22.56 -9.71
C GLN A 152 10.06 -21.15 -9.92
N SER A 153 10.64 -20.14 -9.24
CA SER A 153 10.23 -18.74 -9.32
C SER A 153 11.18 -17.90 -10.17
N ALA A 154 12.17 -18.52 -10.82
CA ALA A 154 13.11 -17.84 -11.70
C ALA A 154 12.41 -17.29 -12.95
N ILE A 155 12.84 -16.11 -13.39
CA ILE A 155 12.39 -15.49 -14.63
C ILE A 155 13.33 -15.89 -15.76
N TYR A 156 12.75 -16.29 -16.89
CA TYR A 156 13.48 -16.62 -18.12
C TYR A 156 13.14 -15.70 -19.28
N ASP A 157 12.12 -14.85 -19.11
CA ASP A 157 11.73 -13.87 -20.13
C ASP A 157 12.80 -12.77 -20.24
N GLU A 158 13.32 -12.57 -21.45
CA GLU A 158 14.42 -11.63 -21.69
C GLU A 158 14.05 -10.18 -21.37
N THR A 159 12.79 -9.78 -21.58
CA THR A 159 12.35 -8.40 -21.33
C THR A 159 12.25 -8.11 -19.83
N LEU A 160 11.80 -9.09 -19.05
CA LEU A 160 11.75 -8.99 -17.59
C LEU A 160 13.17 -9.05 -16.98
N LEU A 161 14.05 -9.90 -17.52
CA LEU A 161 15.45 -9.93 -17.11
C LEU A 161 16.16 -8.60 -17.39
N ALA A 162 15.89 -7.97 -18.53
CA ALA A 162 16.48 -6.68 -18.90
C ALA A 162 16.16 -5.54 -17.93
N ILE A 163 15.00 -5.60 -17.25
CA ILE A 163 14.63 -4.63 -16.20
C ILE A 163 15.06 -5.08 -14.78
N GLY A 164 15.88 -6.12 -14.70
CA GLY A 164 16.42 -6.69 -13.46
C GLY A 164 15.41 -7.49 -12.64
N LEU A 165 14.28 -7.92 -13.22
CA LEU A 165 13.36 -8.84 -12.57
C LEU A 165 13.83 -10.28 -12.81
N THR A 166 14.63 -10.79 -11.89
CA THR A 166 15.27 -12.11 -12.02
C THR A 166 14.50 -13.24 -11.33
N ASN A 167 13.68 -12.93 -10.34
CA ASN A 167 12.94 -13.92 -9.58
C ASN A 167 11.63 -13.34 -9.01
N LEU A 168 10.52 -14.09 -9.10
CA LEU A 168 9.21 -13.67 -8.57
C LEU A 168 9.16 -13.62 -7.03
N LYS A 169 10.16 -14.18 -6.36
CA LYS A 169 10.29 -14.12 -4.90
C LYS A 169 10.89 -12.81 -4.39
N ASP A 170 11.42 -11.98 -5.30
CA ASP A 170 12.08 -10.74 -4.93
C ASP A 170 11.05 -9.63 -4.69
N SER A 171 11.37 -8.72 -3.78
CA SER A 171 10.57 -7.51 -3.58
C SER A 171 10.88 -6.45 -4.63
N LEU A 172 9.89 -5.60 -4.92
CA LEU A 172 10.10 -4.44 -5.80
C LEU A 172 11.17 -3.51 -5.22
N PHE A 173 11.18 -3.38 -3.89
CA PHE A 173 12.19 -2.60 -3.16
C PHE A 173 13.60 -3.10 -3.49
N GLU A 174 13.86 -4.40 -3.36
CA GLU A 174 15.19 -4.96 -3.61
C GLU A 174 15.59 -4.85 -5.08
N ARG A 175 14.66 -5.06 -6.02
CA ARG A 175 14.95 -4.87 -7.45
C ARG A 175 15.37 -3.44 -7.75
N LEU A 176 14.61 -2.46 -7.26
CA LEU A 176 14.95 -1.05 -7.44
C LEU A 176 16.26 -0.71 -6.75
N TYR A 177 16.48 -1.18 -5.51
CA TYR A 177 17.71 -0.94 -4.76
C TYR A 177 18.95 -1.50 -5.49
N ARG A 178 18.88 -2.72 -6.03
CA ARG A 178 19.98 -3.32 -6.80
C ARG A 178 20.28 -2.58 -8.09
N ASN A 179 19.25 -2.10 -8.79
CA ASN A 179 19.38 -1.39 -10.06
C ASN A 179 19.68 0.10 -9.92
N TYR A 180 19.52 0.68 -8.73
CA TYR A 180 19.77 2.10 -8.52
C TYR A 180 21.27 2.40 -8.42
N PRO A 181 21.83 3.29 -9.27
CA PRO A 181 23.26 3.59 -9.29
C PRO A 181 23.76 4.08 -7.94
N ALA A 182 24.94 3.59 -7.52
CA ALA A 182 25.54 3.94 -6.23
C ALA A 182 25.73 5.46 -6.04
N VAL A 183 25.96 6.20 -7.12
CA VAL A 183 26.13 7.67 -7.13
C VAL A 183 24.92 8.43 -6.59
N HIS A 184 23.72 7.86 -6.68
CA HIS A 184 22.50 8.51 -6.24
C HIS A 184 22.04 8.05 -4.85
N ARG A 185 22.79 7.15 -4.19
CA ARG A 185 22.49 6.69 -2.84
C ARG A 185 23.03 7.71 -1.83
N SER A 186 22.16 8.30 -1.02
CA SER A 186 22.58 9.03 0.17
C SER A 186 23.04 8.03 1.23
N HIS A 187 24.28 8.15 1.65
CA HIS A 187 24.80 7.45 2.82
C HIS A 187 24.74 8.44 3.99
N ASP A 188 23.62 8.43 4.71
CA ASP A 188 23.55 9.05 6.03
C ASP A 188 24.23 8.15 7.08
#